data_AF-A0A1J7G6J8-F1
#
_entry.id   AF-A0A1J7G6J8-F1
#
_cell.length_a   1.000
_cell.length_b   1.000
_cell.length_c   1.000
_cell.angle_alpha   90.00
_cell.angle_beta   90.00
_cell.angle_gamma   90.00
#
_symmetry.space_group_name_H-M   'P 1'
#
loop_
_entity.id
_entity.type
_entity.pdbx_description
1 polymer ?
#
loop_
_entity_poly.entity_id
_entity_poly.type
_entity_poly.pdbx_seq_one_letter_code
_entity_poly.pdbx_strand_id
1 'polypeptide(L)'
;QCDFQVIYASGIQGKAGLTPENLGDDLGPLFESITRCIPGPHIEKDGALQMLATNVEYDEHKGRIAIGRLHAGVLKKGLDVKKIHADMEELIATVEVPEVHMGAVVELLGKRRGQMFDMEGVGSEGTTLLKYKIPTRGLLGLRNAILTASRGTAILNTLFDRYGPWAGDMSTRDQGSLVAFEGGTSTSYAISSSQDRGQMFIGPGVDVYKGQIIGIHQRPGDLALNVCKKKAATNIRSNKEQSVILDTPLDYSLDDCIEYIQEDELVEVTPQSIRMCKNPKFTKKTR
;
A
#
# COMPACT_ATOMS: atom_id res chain seq x y z
N GLN A 1 -19.94 -26.00 -10.49
CA GLN A 1 -18.89 -26.98 -10.84
C GLN A 1 -18.16 -26.41 -12.05
N CYS A 2 -16.90 -26.00 -11.90
CA CYS A 2 -16.14 -25.45 -13.02
C CYS A 2 -15.65 -26.62 -13.88
N ASP A 3 -16.08 -26.69 -15.14
CA ASP A 3 -15.56 -27.64 -16.11
C ASP A 3 -14.15 -27.21 -16.54
N PHE A 4 -13.15 -27.55 -15.72
CA PHE A 4 -11.75 -27.45 -16.12
C PHE A 4 -11.23 -28.82 -16.52
N GLN A 5 -10.56 -28.89 -17.67
CA GLN A 5 -9.93 -30.12 -18.13
C GLN A 5 -8.69 -30.40 -17.28
N VAL A 6 -8.60 -31.60 -16.71
CA VAL A 6 -7.44 -32.07 -15.95
C VAL A 6 -6.53 -32.89 -16.87
N ILE A 7 -5.23 -32.59 -16.85
CA ILE A 7 -4.19 -33.33 -17.56
C ILE A 7 -3.15 -33.82 -16.54
N TYR A 8 -2.84 -35.11 -16.58
CA TYR A 8 -1.79 -35.72 -15.79
C TYR A 8 -0.52 -35.75 -16.62
N ALA A 9 0.62 -35.40 -16.03
CA ALA A 9 1.89 -35.37 -16.74
C ALA A 9 3.06 -35.82 -15.86
N SER A 10 4.04 -36.47 -16.49
CA SER A 10 5.33 -36.81 -15.91
C SER A 10 6.42 -36.03 -16.63
N GLY A 11 6.95 -34.97 -16.00
CA GLY A 11 8.01 -34.15 -16.59
C GLY A 11 9.33 -34.90 -16.79
N ILE A 12 9.59 -35.93 -15.98
CA ILE A 12 10.80 -36.77 -16.10
C ILE A 12 10.71 -37.69 -17.32
N GLN A 13 9.53 -38.25 -17.56
CA GLN A 13 9.31 -39.19 -18.67
C GLN A 13 8.86 -38.51 -19.96
N GLY A 14 8.50 -37.22 -19.90
CA GLY A 14 8.02 -36.45 -21.05
C GLY A 14 6.64 -36.89 -21.54
N LYS A 15 5.77 -37.39 -20.65
CA LYS A 15 4.48 -38.01 -20.99
C LYS A 15 3.31 -37.26 -20.38
N ALA A 16 2.19 -37.14 -21.10
CA ALA A 16 0.94 -36.55 -20.62
C ALA A 16 -0.28 -37.40 -21.01
N GLY A 17 -1.38 -37.28 -20.26
CA GLY A 17 -2.61 -38.03 -20.52
C GLY A 17 -3.82 -37.49 -19.74
N LEU A 18 -5.00 -38.01 -20.07
CA LEU A 18 -6.26 -37.63 -19.43
C LEU A 18 -6.49 -38.33 -18.08
N THR A 19 -5.80 -39.45 -17.84
CA THR A 19 -5.84 -40.17 -16.57
C THR A 19 -4.42 -40.54 -16.11
N PRO A 20 -4.18 -40.71 -14.80
CA PRO A 20 -2.87 -41.09 -14.27
C PRO A 20 -2.39 -42.45 -14.78
N GLU A 21 -3.31 -43.38 -15.02
CA GLU A 21 -3.00 -44.77 -15.37
C GLU A 21 -2.75 -44.96 -16.88
N ASN A 22 -3.12 -43.97 -17.70
CA ASN A 22 -3.01 -44.02 -19.15
C ASN A 22 -2.37 -42.74 -19.69
N LEU A 23 -1.09 -42.54 -19.36
CA LEU A 23 -0.27 -41.50 -19.96
C LEU A 23 0.11 -41.91 -21.39
N GLY A 24 -0.04 -40.98 -22.33
CA GLY A 24 0.46 -41.15 -23.70
C GLY A 24 1.98 -41.24 -23.74
N ASP A 25 2.54 -41.44 -24.93
CA ASP A 25 3.99 -41.58 -25.09
C ASP A 25 4.76 -40.25 -25.15
N ASP A 26 4.04 -39.13 -25.23
CA ASP A 26 4.59 -37.79 -25.28
C ASP A 26 3.70 -36.75 -24.55
N LEU A 27 4.08 -35.48 -24.66
CA LEU A 27 3.32 -34.33 -24.15
C LEU A 27 2.20 -33.86 -25.10
N GLY A 28 1.93 -34.56 -26.20
CA GLY A 28 0.90 -34.20 -27.19
C GLY A 28 -0.46 -33.86 -26.55
N PRO A 29 -0.99 -34.70 -25.63
CA PRO A 29 -2.25 -34.43 -24.95
C PRO A 29 -2.27 -33.10 -24.19
N LEU A 30 -1.14 -32.65 -23.65
CA LEU A 30 -1.02 -31.35 -22.97
C LEU A 30 -1.16 -30.18 -23.96
N PHE A 31 -0.45 -30.24 -25.09
CA PHE A 31 -0.48 -29.17 -26.09
C PHE A 31 -1.84 -29.09 -26.80
N GLU A 32 -2.47 -30.23 -27.08
CA GLU A 32 -3.83 -30.29 -27.62
C GLU A 32 -4.83 -29.67 -26.65
N SER A 33 -4.73 -30.01 -25.36
CA SER A 33 -5.57 -29.39 -24.33
C SER A 33 -5.37 -27.89 -24.20
N ILE A 34 -4.12 -27.40 -24.24
CA ILE A 34 -3.84 -25.96 -24.25
C ILE A 34 -4.52 -25.29 -25.44
N THR A 35 -4.34 -25.84 -26.64
CA THR A 35 -4.90 -25.27 -27.87
C THR A 35 -6.43 -25.29 -27.88
N ARG A 36 -7.03 -26.32 -27.28
CA ARG A 36 -8.48 -26.50 -27.22
C ARG A 36 -9.14 -25.63 -26.15
N CYS A 37 -8.52 -25.53 -24.97
CA CYS A 37 -9.13 -24.91 -23.79
C CYS A 37 -8.73 -23.46 -23.58
N ILE A 38 -7.56 -23.03 -24.06
CA ILE A 38 -7.11 -21.65 -23.92
C ILE A 38 -7.53 -20.88 -25.19
N PRO A 39 -8.54 -19.99 -25.11
CA PRO A 39 -8.90 -19.17 -26.25
C PRO A 39 -7.72 -18.27 -26.63
N GLY A 40 -7.56 -18.04 -27.93
CA GLY A 40 -6.57 -17.08 -28.42
C GLY A 40 -6.82 -15.68 -27.84
N PRO A 41 -5.76 -14.88 -27.59
CA PRO A 41 -5.93 -13.54 -27.08
C PRO A 41 -6.70 -12.68 -28.10
N HIS A 42 -7.66 -11.90 -27.62
CA HIS A 42 -8.31 -10.88 -28.43
C HIS A 42 -7.36 -9.68 -28.59
N ILE A 43 -7.01 -9.33 -29.83
CA ILE A 43 -6.13 -8.20 -30.15
C ILE A 43 -6.80 -7.37 -31.23
N GLU A 44 -7.07 -6.11 -30.93
CA GLU A 44 -7.61 -5.13 -31.89
C GLU A 44 -6.47 -4.60 -32.77
N LYS A 45 -6.17 -5.30 -33.87
CA LYS A 45 -5.01 -4.99 -34.73
C LYS A 45 -5.04 -3.59 -35.34
N ASP A 46 -6.23 -3.11 -35.70
CA ASP A 46 -6.43 -1.79 -36.32
C ASP A 46 -6.64 -0.66 -35.29
N GLY A 47 -6.67 -1.01 -34.00
CA GLY A 47 -6.80 -0.05 -32.91
C GLY A 47 -5.52 0.77 -32.68
N ALA A 48 -5.65 1.83 -31.87
CA ALA A 48 -4.49 2.56 -31.38
C ALA A 48 -3.59 1.65 -30.54
N LEU A 49 -2.27 1.85 -30.60
CA LEU A 49 -1.31 1.04 -29.85
C LEU A 49 -1.64 1.05 -28.34
N GLN A 50 -1.90 -0.14 -27.79
CA GLN A 50 -2.05 -0.34 -26.36
C GLN A 50 -1.21 -1.53 -25.92
N MET A 51 -0.31 -1.27 -24.97
CA MET A 51 0.56 -2.26 -24.37
C MET A 51 0.62 -2.02 -22.87
N LEU A 52 0.36 -3.07 -22.09
CA LEU A 52 0.63 -3.05 -20.65
C LEU A 52 2.03 -3.62 -20.43
N ALA A 53 2.97 -2.78 -20.00
CA ALA A 53 4.28 -3.24 -19.56
C ALA A 53 4.13 -3.95 -18.21
N THR A 54 4.26 -5.28 -18.21
CA THR A 54 4.14 -6.12 -17.02
C THR A 54 5.45 -6.16 -16.24
N ASN A 55 6.58 -6.23 -16.94
CA ASN A 55 7.92 -6.22 -16.36
C ASN A 55 8.77 -5.14 -17.02
N VAL A 56 9.74 -4.60 -16.28
CA VAL A 56 10.76 -3.71 -16.82
C VAL A 56 12.12 -4.20 -16.37
N GLU A 57 13.01 -4.41 -17.32
CA GLU A 57 14.39 -4.83 -17.11
C GLU A 57 15.35 -3.74 -17.59
N TYR A 58 16.62 -3.87 -17.20
CA TYR A 58 17.68 -2.96 -17.64
C TYR A 58 18.87 -3.76 -18.15
N ASP A 59 19.34 -3.37 -19.34
CA ASP A 59 20.54 -3.90 -19.98
C ASP A 59 21.49 -2.73 -20.26
N GLU A 60 22.79 -2.90 -19.99
CA GLU A 60 23.78 -1.82 -20.12
C GLU A 60 23.94 -1.31 -21.57
N HIS A 61 23.70 -2.16 -22.57
CA HIS A 61 23.85 -1.82 -23.98
C HIS A 61 22.54 -1.34 -24.62
N LYS A 62 21.41 -1.89 -24.20
CA LYS A 62 20.08 -1.62 -24.78
C LYS A 62 19.25 -0.63 -23.97
N GLY A 63 19.62 -0.36 -22.73
CA GLY A 63 18.88 0.50 -21.80
C GLY A 63 17.70 -0.23 -21.17
N ARG A 64 16.61 0.51 -20.88
CA ARG A 64 15.40 -0.04 -20.25
C ARG A 64 14.58 -0.84 -21.25
N ILE A 65 14.22 -2.06 -20.88
CA ILE A 65 13.43 -2.99 -21.68
C ILE A 65 12.08 -3.16 -20.98
N ALA A 66 10.98 -2.78 -21.65
CA ALA A 66 9.64 -3.05 -21.16
C ALA A 66 9.10 -4.33 -21.82
N ILE A 67 8.65 -5.29 -21.00
CA ILE A 67 8.10 -6.57 -21.42
C ILE A 67 6.61 -6.56 -21.08
N GLY A 68 5.77 -6.96 -22.02
CA GLY A 68 4.34 -6.90 -21.83
C GLY A 68 3.55 -7.42 -23.01
N ARG A 69 2.24 -7.60 -22.81
CA ARG A 69 1.32 -8.04 -23.87
C ARG A 69 0.76 -6.82 -24.61
N LEU A 70 0.72 -6.93 -25.94
CA LEU A 70 0.02 -5.99 -26.80
C LEU A 70 -1.48 -6.31 -26.82
N HIS A 71 -2.31 -5.32 -26.50
CA HIS A 71 -3.76 -5.43 -26.47
C HIS A 71 -4.42 -4.87 -27.73
N ALA A 72 -3.81 -3.83 -28.32
CA ALA A 72 -4.28 -3.22 -29.56
C ALA A 72 -3.12 -2.60 -30.36
N GLY A 73 -3.31 -2.47 -31.67
CA GLY A 73 -2.37 -1.85 -32.59
C GLY A 73 -1.13 -2.70 -32.90
N VAL A 74 -0.06 -2.04 -33.35
CA VAL A 74 1.21 -2.67 -33.72
C VAL A 74 2.38 -1.80 -33.23
N LEU A 75 3.37 -2.42 -32.58
CA LEU A 75 4.60 -1.74 -32.16
C LEU A 75 5.65 -1.80 -33.29
N LYS A 76 6.20 -0.64 -33.68
CA LYS A 76 7.26 -0.52 -34.69
C LYS A 76 8.42 0.31 -34.14
N LYS A 77 9.64 0.05 -34.63
CA LYS A 77 10.82 0.84 -34.25
C LYS A 77 10.63 2.30 -34.66
N GLY A 78 10.91 3.22 -33.72
CA GLY A 78 10.79 4.67 -33.94
C GLY A 78 9.36 5.22 -33.88
N LEU A 79 8.39 4.40 -33.45
CA LEU A 79 7.03 4.87 -33.24
C LEU A 79 6.96 5.70 -31.96
N ASP A 80 6.36 6.89 -32.04
CA ASP A 80 6.11 7.72 -30.87
C ASP A 80 5.06 7.06 -29.98
N VAL A 81 5.40 6.87 -28.72
CA VAL A 81 4.53 6.26 -27.71
C VAL A 81 4.32 7.24 -26.56
N LYS A 82 3.12 7.22 -25.99
CA LYS A 82 2.81 7.96 -24.77
C LYS A 82 2.76 7.00 -23.60
N LYS A 83 3.64 7.20 -22.62
CA LYS A 83 3.56 6.49 -21.35
C LYS A 83 2.39 7.06 -20.54
N ILE A 84 1.47 6.20 -20.14
CA ILE A 84 0.42 6.53 -19.18
C ILE A 84 0.99 6.24 -17.77
N HIS A 85 0.87 7.21 -16.86
CA HIS A 85 1.34 7.07 -15.48
C HIS A 85 0.23 6.47 -14.60
N ALA A 86 0.64 5.76 -13.53
CA ALA A 86 -0.22 4.98 -12.63
C ALA A 86 -1.27 5.81 -11.86
N ASP A 87 -1.18 7.13 -11.91
CA ASP A 87 -2.07 8.10 -11.25
C ASP A 87 -3.53 7.98 -11.74
N MET A 88 -3.72 7.28 -12.87
CA MET A 88 -4.96 7.02 -13.59
C MET A 88 -5.38 5.54 -13.52
N GLU A 89 -4.76 4.68 -12.71
CA GLU A 89 -5.13 3.26 -12.66
C GLU A 89 -6.33 3.00 -11.74
N GLU A 90 -7.31 2.25 -12.25
CA GLU A 90 -8.43 1.67 -11.51
C GLU A 90 -8.19 0.17 -11.31
N LEU A 91 -8.41 -0.31 -10.08
CA LEU A 91 -8.39 -1.72 -9.73
C LEU A 91 -9.77 -2.19 -9.28
N ILE A 92 -10.03 -3.47 -9.49
CA ILE A 92 -11.10 -4.20 -8.81
C ILE A 92 -10.56 -4.68 -7.45
N ALA A 93 -11.09 -4.13 -6.37
CA ALA A 93 -10.87 -4.62 -5.02
C ALA A 93 -12.03 -5.53 -4.60
N THR A 94 -11.72 -6.80 -4.34
CA THR A 94 -12.62 -7.78 -3.78
C THR A 94 -12.34 -7.91 -2.29
N VAL A 95 -13.33 -7.60 -1.46
CA VAL A 95 -13.24 -7.63 0.00
C VAL A 95 -14.24 -8.62 0.55
N GLU A 96 -13.74 -9.62 1.25
CA GLU A 96 -14.56 -10.52 2.05
C GLU A 96 -14.53 -10.07 3.50
N VAL A 97 -15.69 -9.83 4.10
CA VAL A 97 -15.80 -9.32 5.47
C VAL A 97 -17.04 -9.89 6.17
N PRO A 98 -16.97 -10.23 7.47
CA PRO A 98 -18.15 -10.56 8.26
C PRO A 98 -19.16 -9.40 8.31
N GLU A 99 -20.46 -9.69 8.33
CA GLU A 99 -21.53 -8.67 8.33
C GLU A 99 -21.37 -7.64 9.47
N VAL A 100 -20.85 -8.06 10.62
CA VAL A 100 -20.63 -7.20 11.80
C VAL A 100 -19.66 -6.04 11.51
N HIS A 101 -18.71 -6.23 10.61
CA HIS A 101 -17.68 -5.25 10.27
C HIS A 101 -17.88 -4.60 8.89
N MET A 102 -18.89 -5.04 8.14
CA MET A 102 -19.15 -4.59 6.77
C MET A 102 -19.33 -3.06 6.68
N GLY A 103 -20.11 -2.45 7.58
CA GLY A 103 -20.36 -1.01 7.55
C GLY A 103 -19.09 -0.16 7.66
N ALA A 104 -18.15 -0.55 8.54
CA ALA A 104 -16.88 0.16 8.70
C ALA A 104 -15.99 0.04 7.46
N VAL A 105 -15.95 -1.13 6.83
CA VAL A 105 -15.16 -1.37 5.61
C VAL A 105 -15.73 -0.61 4.42
N VAL A 106 -17.06 -0.57 4.27
CA VAL A 106 -17.76 0.19 3.23
C VAL A 106 -17.46 1.69 3.36
N GLU A 107 -17.47 2.23 4.57
CA GLU A 107 -17.14 3.64 4.83
C GLU A 107 -15.68 3.96 4.45
N LEU A 108 -14.73 3.10 4.83
CA LEU A 108 -13.31 3.28 4.51
C LEU A 108 -13.06 3.26 2.99
N LEU A 109 -13.65 2.30 2.27
CA LEU A 109 -13.57 2.22 0.81
C LEU A 109 -14.19 3.45 0.14
N GLY A 110 -15.34 3.92 0.64
CA GLY A 110 -16.01 5.12 0.13
C GLY A 110 -15.17 6.39 0.29
N LYS A 111 -14.52 6.59 1.45
CA LYS A 111 -13.60 7.71 1.70
C LYS A 111 -12.41 7.73 0.73
N ARG A 112 -11.97 6.55 0.28
CA ARG A 112 -10.88 6.36 -0.69
C ARG A 112 -11.34 6.32 -2.15
N ARG A 113 -12.51 6.90 -2.46
CA ARG A 113 -13.12 6.97 -3.81
C ARG A 113 -13.44 5.60 -4.42
N GLY A 114 -13.62 4.58 -3.60
CA GLY A 114 -14.10 3.28 -4.03
C GLY A 114 -15.58 3.35 -4.46
N GLN A 115 -15.88 2.85 -5.66
CA GLN A 115 -17.24 2.68 -6.15
C GLN A 115 -17.62 1.20 -6.08
N MET A 116 -18.60 0.86 -5.24
CA MET A 116 -19.16 -0.49 -5.19
C MET A 116 -19.93 -0.73 -6.48
N PHE A 117 -19.66 -1.84 -7.17
CA PHE A 117 -20.41 -2.23 -8.36
C PHE A 117 -21.07 -3.59 -8.22
N ASP A 118 -20.65 -4.39 -7.24
CA ASP A 118 -21.22 -5.70 -6.98
C ASP A 118 -21.10 -6.04 -5.49
N MET A 119 -22.12 -6.71 -4.97
CA MET A 119 -22.22 -7.13 -3.58
C MET A 119 -22.97 -8.46 -3.55
N GLU A 120 -22.25 -9.50 -3.18
CA GLU A 120 -22.79 -10.86 -3.07
C GLU A 120 -22.84 -11.23 -1.58
N GLY A 121 -24.05 -11.40 -1.06
CA GLY A 121 -24.24 -12.05 0.24
C GLY A 121 -24.09 -13.56 0.05
N VAL A 122 -22.94 -14.11 0.44
CA VAL A 122 -22.73 -15.56 0.39
C VAL A 122 -23.21 -16.15 1.72
N GLY A 123 -24.11 -17.14 1.63
CA GLY A 123 -24.87 -17.68 2.77
C GLY A 123 -24.08 -18.44 3.84
N SER A 124 -24.80 -18.89 4.88
CA SER A 124 -24.43 -19.77 6.02
C SER A 124 -23.22 -19.41 6.90
N GLU A 125 -22.15 -18.80 6.39
CA GLU A 125 -20.93 -18.44 7.15
C GLU A 125 -20.90 -16.98 7.63
N GLY A 126 -21.90 -16.17 7.27
CA GLY A 126 -22.05 -14.80 7.78
C GLY A 126 -21.03 -13.79 7.22
N THR A 127 -20.37 -14.12 6.10
CA THR A 127 -19.47 -13.22 5.38
C THR A 127 -20.12 -12.66 4.12
N THR A 128 -19.80 -11.42 3.77
CA THR A 128 -20.28 -10.74 2.56
C THR A 128 -19.09 -10.45 1.67
N LEU A 129 -19.26 -10.68 0.37
CA LEU A 129 -18.27 -10.36 -0.65
C LEU A 129 -18.63 -9.02 -1.30
N LEU A 130 -17.73 -8.06 -1.21
CA LEU A 130 -17.88 -6.73 -1.78
C LEU A 130 -16.90 -6.53 -2.93
N LYS A 131 -17.36 -6.08 -4.10
CA LYS A 131 -16.48 -5.71 -5.22
C LYS A 131 -16.56 -4.21 -5.49
N TYR A 132 -15.39 -3.59 -5.48
CA TYR A 132 -15.21 -2.15 -5.66
C TYR A 132 -14.29 -1.86 -6.83
N LYS A 133 -14.59 -0.78 -7.56
CA LYS A 133 -13.59 -0.10 -8.40
C LYS A 133 -12.94 0.98 -7.57
N ILE A 134 -11.62 0.94 -7.41
CA ILE A 134 -10.86 1.87 -6.59
C ILE A 134 -9.60 2.32 -7.32
N PRO A 135 -9.24 3.62 -7.28
CA PRO A 135 -7.96 4.06 -7.84
C PRO A 135 -6.78 3.50 -7.04
N THR A 136 -5.63 3.25 -7.69
CA THR A 136 -4.41 2.74 -7.02
C THR A 136 -4.00 3.60 -5.83
N ARG A 137 -4.11 4.93 -5.95
CA ARG A 137 -3.82 5.89 -4.87
C ARG A 137 -4.73 5.73 -3.65
N GLY A 138 -5.95 5.23 -3.83
CA GLY A 138 -6.90 4.98 -2.76
C GLY A 138 -6.61 3.71 -1.96
N LEU A 139 -5.80 2.78 -2.50
CA LEU A 139 -5.40 1.55 -1.82
C LEU A 139 -4.22 1.73 -0.86
N LEU A 140 -3.42 2.79 -1.02
CA LEU A 140 -2.26 3.04 -0.18
C LEU A 140 -2.70 3.17 1.28
N GLY A 141 -2.21 2.26 2.12
CA GLY A 141 -2.54 2.15 3.55
C GLY A 141 -3.95 1.64 3.89
N LEU A 142 -4.86 1.59 2.92
CA LEU A 142 -6.23 1.08 3.10
C LEU A 142 -6.26 -0.38 3.57
N ARG A 143 -5.29 -1.21 3.17
CA ARG A 143 -5.19 -2.61 3.62
C ARG A 143 -5.10 -2.70 5.14
N ASN A 144 -4.23 -1.90 5.76
CA ASN A 144 -4.08 -1.90 7.22
C ASN A 144 -5.32 -1.36 7.90
N ALA A 145 -5.89 -0.26 7.39
CA ALA A 145 -7.14 0.29 7.93
C ALA A 145 -8.31 -0.73 7.91
N ILE A 146 -8.46 -1.48 6.83
CA ILE A 146 -9.48 -2.54 6.71
C ILE A 146 -9.18 -3.69 7.69
N LEU A 147 -7.92 -4.13 7.81
CA LEU A 147 -7.54 -5.17 8.76
C LEU A 147 -7.80 -4.73 10.21
N THR A 148 -7.45 -3.50 10.57
CA THR A 148 -7.73 -2.95 11.91
C THR A 148 -9.24 -2.86 12.18
N ALA A 149 -10.02 -2.31 11.24
CA ALA A 149 -11.47 -2.16 11.40
C ALA A 149 -12.20 -3.51 11.50
N SER A 150 -11.70 -4.53 10.81
CA SER A 150 -12.24 -5.91 10.81
C SER A 150 -11.60 -6.83 11.85
N ARG A 151 -10.70 -6.32 12.71
CA ARG A 151 -9.93 -7.12 13.68
C ARG A 151 -9.18 -8.30 13.03
N GLY A 152 -8.69 -8.10 11.80
CA GLY A 152 -7.92 -9.08 11.04
C GLY A 152 -8.75 -10.15 10.32
N THR A 153 -10.08 -10.05 10.34
CA THR A 153 -10.96 -11.05 9.70
C THR A 153 -11.26 -10.76 8.23
N ALA A 154 -11.06 -9.53 7.76
CA ALA A 154 -11.32 -9.20 6.37
C ALA A 154 -10.18 -9.66 5.45
N ILE A 155 -10.54 -10.16 4.27
CA ILE A 155 -9.61 -10.54 3.20
C ILE A 155 -9.75 -9.55 2.06
N LEU A 156 -8.66 -8.88 1.69
CA LEU A 156 -8.60 -7.91 0.59
C LEU A 156 -7.72 -8.45 -0.54
N ASN A 157 -8.34 -8.64 -1.70
CA ASN A 157 -7.69 -8.98 -2.96
C ASN A 157 -7.90 -7.85 -3.97
N THR A 158 -6.87 -7.50 -4.73
CA THR A 158 -6.91 -6.39 -5.69
C THR A 158 -6.36 -6.86 -7.03
N LEU A 159 -7.10 -6.59 -8.10
CA LEU A 159 -6.71 -6.90 -9.48
C LEU A 159 -6.82 -5.64 -10.33
N PHE A 160 -5.84 -5.40 -11.19
CA PHE A 160 -5.89 -4.28 -12.13
C PHE A 160 -7.08 -4.43 -13.09
N ASP A 161 -7.88 -3.38 -13.26
CA ASP A 161 -9.01 -3.34 -14.20
C ASP A 161 -8.62 -2.57 -15.47
N ARG A 162 -8.32 -1.27 -15.32
CA ARG A 162 -8.04 -0.38 -16.45
C ARG A 162 -7.37 0.92 -16.01
N TYR A 163 -7.00 1.75 -16.99
CA TYR A 163 -6.74 3.17 -16.77
C TYR A 163 -8.04 3.99 -16.93
N GLY A 164 -8.27 4.97 -16.05
CA GLY A 164 -9.43 5.86 -16.00
C GLY A 164 -9.04 7.30 -15.65
N PRO A 165 -9.98 8.25 -15.71
CA PRO A 165 -9.70 9.65 -15.39
C PRO A 165 -9.32 9.82 -13.91
N TRP A 166 -8.65 10.94 -13.60
CA TRP A 166 -8.27 11.27 -12.23
C TRP A 166 -9.51 11.34 -11.32
N ALA A 167 -9.56 10.46 -10.31
CA ALA A 167 -10.71 10.30 -9.40
C ALA A 167 -10.90 11.43 -8.38
N GLY A 168 -10.14 12.52 -8.50
CA GLY A 168 -10.19 13.68 -7.60
C GLY A 168 -9.19 13.62 -6.43
N ASP A 169 -9.28 14.64 -5.59
CA ASP A 169 -8.52 14.75 -4.34
C ASP A 169 -9.09 13.81 -3.27
N MET A 170 -8.18 13.27 -2.47
CA MET A 170 -8.48 12.42 -1.31
C MET A 170 -7.86 13.08 -0.08
N SER A 171 -8.60 13.12 1.04
CA SER A 171 -8.01 13.56 2.29
C SER A 171 -6.97 12.53 2.74
N THR A 172 -5.75 12.98 2.97
CA THR A 172 -4.64 12.14 3.44
C THR A 172 -4.63 12.04 4.96
N ARG A 173 -4.91 13.14 5.68
CA ARG A 173 -5.11 13.17 7.14
C ARG A 173 -5.82 14.42 7.64
N ASP A 174 -6.53 14.29 8.77
CA ASP A 174 -7.13 15.43 9.50
C ASP A 174 -6.21 15.98 10.62
N GLN A 175 -5.25 15.18 11.07
CA GLN A 175 -4.34 15.49 12.18
C GLN A 175 -3.02 16.10 11.69
N GLY A 176 -2.40 16.95 12.51
CA GLY A 176 -1.06 17.50 12.25
C GLY A 176 0.07 16.57 12.71
N SER A 177 1.31 16.96 12.40
CA SER A 177 2.52 16.28 12.88
C SER A 177 3.12 16.95 14.11
N LEU A 178 3.62 16.16 15.06
CA LEU A 178 4.54 16.63 16.09
C LEU A 178 5.96 16.59 15.50
N VAL A 179 6.66 17.73 15.53
CA VAL A 179 7.96 17.89 14.87
C VAL A 179 9.04 18.23 15.91
N ALA A 180 10.19 17.57 15.82
CA ALA A 180 11.35 17.86 16.66
C ALA A 180 11.90 19.26 16.36
N PHE A 181 11.89 20.13 17.38
CA PHE A 181 12.41 21.49 17.29
C PHE A 181 13.94 21.54 17.16
N GLU A 182 14.62 20.60 17.81
CA GLU A 182 16.08 20.53 17.91
C GLU A 182 16.53 19.06 17.85
N GLY A 183 17.79 18.84 17.46
CA GLY A 183 18.40 17.51 17.51
C GLY A 183 18.98 17.15 18.87
N GLY A 184 19.02 15.87 19.20
CA GLY A 184 19.56 15.32 20.43
C GLY A 184 18.86 14.03 20.84
N THR A 185 19.23 13.50 22.00
CA THR A 185 18.62 12.27 22.54
C THR A 185 17.34 12.58 23.30
N SER A 186 16.27 11.85 22.99
CA SER A 186 14.97 12.01 23.64
C SER A 186 15.03 11.66 25.13
N THR A 187 14.38 12.45 25.98
CA THR A 187 14.33 12.20 27.42
C THR A 187 12.94 11.78 27.86
N SER A 188 12.84 10.89 28.86
CA SER A 188 11.54 10.46 29.43
C SER A 188 10.72 11.65 29.95
N TYR A 189 11.38 12.67 30.49
CA TYR A 189 10.73 13.89 30.98
C TYR A 189 10.05 14.67 29.84
N ALA A 190 10.76 14.87 28.73
CA ALA A 190 10.24 15.63 27.61
C ALA A 190 9.14 14.86 26.85
N ILE A 191 9.30 13.53 26.69
CA ILE A 191 8.28 12.68 26.07
C ILE A 191 6.99 12.69 26.89
N SER A 192 7.08 12.60 28.22
CA SER A 192 5.88 12.65 29.07
C SER A 192 5.11 13.96 28.93
N SER A 193 5.78 15.10 28.75
CA SER A 193 5.09 16.36 28.45
C SER A 193 4.61 16.47 26.99
N SER A 194 5.22 15.71 26.07
CA SER A 194 4.89 15.73 24.64
C SER A 194 3.70 14.82 24.32
N GLN A 195 3.53 13.72 25.06
CA GLN A 195 2.41 12.79 24.86
C GLN A 195 1.05 13.43 25.21
N ASP A 196 1.03 14.47 26.07
CA ASP A 196 -0.17 15.30 26.30
C ASP A 196 -0.63 16.07 25.04
N ARG A 197 0.25 16.19 24.04
CA ARG A 197 -0.05 16.86 22.76
C ARG A 197 -0.50 15.87 21.68
N GLY A 198 -0.29 14.58 21.88
CA GLY A 198 -0.72 13.53 20.97
C GLY A 198 0.14 12.28 21.08
N GLN A 199 0.01 11.37 20.12
CA GLN A 199 0.65 10.06 20.20
C GLN A 199 2.07 10.11 19.66
N MET A 200 3.01 9.49 20.37
CA MET A 200 4.45 9.54 20.04
C MET A 200 4.85 8.35 19.16
N PHE A 201 5.77 8.57 18.22
CA PHE A 201 6.44 7.51 17.44
C PHE A 201 7.75 7.04 18.09
N ILE A 202 8.29 7.84 19.01
CA ILE A 202 9.59 7.57 19.65
C ILE A 202 9.45 7.34 21.15
N GLY A 203 10.26 6.41 21.66
CA GLY A 203 10.48 6.22 23.09
C GLY A 203 11.64 7.07 23.63
N PRO A 204 11.92 6.97 24.95
CA PRO A 204 13.07 7.64 25.57
C PRO A 204 14.39 7.00 25.13
N GLY A 205 15.45 7.82 25.02
CA GLY A 205 16.78 7.35 24.60
C GLY A 205 16.98 7.26 23.08
N VAL A 206 16.03 7.75 22.29
CA VAL A 206 16.11 7.76 20.82
C VAL A 206 16.73 9.07 20.34
N ASP A 207 17.73 8.98 19.46
CA ASP A 207 18.32 10.16 18.84
C ASP A 207 17.39 10.73 17.76
N VAL A 208 17.09 12.02 17.90
CA VAL A 208 16.28 12.79 16.96
C VAL A 208 17.07 13.93 16.34
N TYR A 209 16.63 14.38 15.16
CA TYR A 209 17.15 15.58 14.51
C TYR A 209 16.06 16.62 14.29
N LYS A 210 16.48 17.88 14.10
CA LYS A 210 15.56 19.00 13.84
C LYS A 210 14.74 18.75 12.58
N GLY A 211 13.41 18.88 12.68
CA GLY A 211 12.50 18.65 11.57
C GLY A 211 12.03 17.21 11.39
N GLN A 212 12.51 16.28 12.22
CA GLN A 212 12.00 14.91 12.28
C GLN A 212 10.58 14.91 12.86
N ILE A 213 9.68 14.13 12.26
CA ILE A 213 8.35 13.88 12.79
C ILE A 213 8.47 12.82 13.89
N ILE A 214 7.97 13.16 15.08
CA ILE A 214 8.15 12.40 16.32
C ILE A 214 6.83 11.90 16.91
N GLY A 215 5.71 12.26 16.29
CA GLY A 215 4.38 11.82 16.71
C GLY A 215 3.27 12.50 15.92
N ILE A 216 2.04 12.15 16.29
CA ILE A 216 0.80 12.67 15.69
C ILE A 216 0.22 13.70 16.63
N HIS A 217 -0.07 14.90 16.12
CA HIS A 217 -0.69 15.95 16.90
C HIS A 217 -2.20 15.71 16.99
N GLN A 218 -2.77 15.85 18.19
CA GLN A 218 -4.21 15.65 18.41
C GLN A 218 -5.11 16.69 17.69
N ARG A 219 -4.52 17.77 17.16
CA ARG A 219 -5.23 18.84 16.43
C ARG A 219 -4.67 18.99 15.01
N PRO A 220 -5.44 19.61 14.09
CA PRO A 220 -4.91 20.04 12.81
C PRO A 220 -3.75 21.04 12.99
N GLY A 221 -2.78 20.97 12.08
CA GLY A 221 -1.60 21.84 12.06
C GLY A 221 -0.43 21.28 12.87
N ASP A 222 0.77 21.51 12.37
CA ASP A 222 1.99 20.94 12.96
C ASP A 222 2.44 21.70 14.20
N LEU A 223 2.99 20.96 15.17
CA LEU A 223 3.50 21.52 16.41
C LEU A 223 4.96 21.13 16.61
N ALA A 224 5.83 22.14 16.71
CA ALA A 224 7.23 21.93 17.03
C ALA A 224 7.41 21.75 18.56
N LEU A 225 8.03 20.64 18.98
CA LEU A 225 8.29 20.31 20.39
C LEU A 225 9.76 19.99 20.62
N ASN A 226 10.27 20.33 21.79
CA ASN A 226 11.63 19.95 22.20
C ASN A 226 11.58 18.68 23.07
N VAL A 227 11.91 17.54 22.45
CA VAL A 227 11.97 16.22 23.10
C VAL A 227 13.32 15.92 23.77
N CYS A 228 14.31 16.79 23.60
CA CYS A 228 15.65 16.63 24.17
C CYS A 228 15.81 17.35 25.52
N LYS A 229 14.77 18.07 25.97
CA LYS A 229 14.84 18.89 27.17
C LYS A 229 15.05 18.03 28.42
N LYS A 230 16.11 18.32 29.16
CA LYS A 230 16.35 17.74 30.49
C LYS A 230 15.55 18.51 31.54
N LYS A 231 15.07 17.82 32.59
CA LYS A 231 14.42 18.46 33.74
C LYS A 231 15.38 19.51 34.32
N ALA A 232 14.94 20.77 34.41
CA ALA A 232 15.73 21.80 35.07
C ALA A 232 15.91 21.41 36.53
N ALA A 233 17.16 21.36 37.00
CA ALA A 233 17.50 21.11 38.40
C ALA A 233 17.17 22.37 39.22
N THR A 234 15.89 22.67 39.42
CA THR A 234 15.47 23.72 40.34
C THR A 234 15.47 23.13 41.74
N ASN A 235 16.36 23.64 42.60
CA ASN A 235 16.59 23.25 44.00
C ASN A 235 15.33 23.37 44.89
N ILE A 236 14.35 22.48 44.73
CA ILE A 236 13.19 22.39 45.61
C ILE A 236 13.00 20.94 46.05
N ARG A 237 13.51 20.69 47.26
CA ARG A 237 13.14 19.64 48.23
C ARG A 237 11.81 18.93 47.93
N SER A 238 11.84 17.94 47.06
CA SER A 238 10.74 16.98 46.94
C SER A 238 11.31 15.61 46.66
N ASN A 239 11.53 14.88 47.76
CA ASN A 239 12.01 13.50 47.81
C ASN A 239 10.90 12.53 47.39
N LYS A 240 10.44 12.66 46.14
CA LYS A 240 9.62 11.64 45.47
C LYS A 240 10.21 11.42 44.10
N GLU A 241 10.81 10.24 43.91
CA GLU A 241 10.99 9.67 42.58
C GLU A 241 9.60 9.57 41.95
N GLN A 242 9.24 10.57 41.16
CA GLN A 242 8.01 10.54 40.40
C GLN A 242 8.27 9.65 39.20
N SER A 243 7.75 8.42 39.25
CA SER A 243 7.76 7.52 38.10
C SER A 243 7.01 8.22 36.96
N VAL A 244 7.72 8.45 35.87
CA VAL A 244 7.15 9.06 34.67
C VAL A 244 6.45 7.95 33.91
N ILE A 245 5.12 8.04 33.83
CA ILE A 245 4.31 7.09 33.04
C ILE A 245 4.40 7.52 31.57
N LEU A 246 4.87 6.61 30.73
CA LEU A 246 5.00 6.82 29.30
C LEU A 246 4.05 5.88 28.57
N ASP A 247 3.36 6.41 27.58
CA ASP A 247 2.56 5.60 26.67
C ASP A 247 3.49 4.83 25.71
N THR A 248 3.08 3.64 25.30
CA THR A 248 3.82 2.85 24.31
C THR A 248 3.84 3.61 22.98
N PRO A 249 5.03 3.86 22.39
CA PRO A 249 5.12 4.51 21.09
C PRO A 249 4.40 3.71 20.01
N LEU A 250 3.80 4.41 19.06
CA LEU A 250 3.25 3.80 17.86
C LEU A 250 4.40 3.33 16.95
N ASP A 251 4.40 2.04 16.64
CA ASP A 251 5.30 1.46 15.64
C ASP A 251 4.63 1.52 14.27
N TYR A 252 5.31 2.13 13.30
CA TYR A 252 4.78 2.36 11.95
C TYR A 252 5.58 1.55 10.95
N SER A 253 4.88 0.78 10.12
CA SER A 253 5.50 0.14 8.97
C SER A 253 5.86 1.18 7.89
N LEU A 254 6.60 0.74 6.87
CA LEU A 254 6.90 1.59 5.72
C LEU A 254 5.61 2.07 5.02
N ASP A 255 4.64 1.18 4.90
CA ASP A 255 3.36 1.47 4.25
C ASP A 255 2.56 2.50 5.05
N ASP A 256 2.54 2.38 6.39
CA ASP A 256 1.88 3.36 7.27
C ASP A 256 2.58 4.73 7.19
N CYS A 257 3.92 4.75 7.12
CA CYS A 257 4.67 5.98 6.91
C CYS A 257 4.31 6.64 5.58
N ILE A 258 4.19 5.86 4.50
CA ILE A 258 3.83 6.36 3.16
C ILE A 258 2.40 6.89 3.14
N GLU A 259 1.47 6.24 3.84
CA GLU A 259 0.10 6.75 3.99
C GLU A 259 0.05 8.04 4.82
N TYR A 260 0.89 8.15 5.83
CA TYR A 260 0.89 9.27 6.78
C TYR A 260 1.46 10.57 6.21
N ILE A 261 2.52 10.49 5.40
CA ILE A 261 3.24 11.68 4.93
C ILE A 261 2.41 12.56 3.96
N GLN A 262 2.60 13.87 4.07
CA GLN A 262 2.06 14.87 3.15
C GLN A 262 3.09 15.30 2.08
N GLU A 263 2.67 16.13 1.12
CA GLU A 263 3.53 16.62 0.03
C GLU A 263 4.78 17.37 0.52
N ASP A 264 4.69 18.02 1.69
CA ASP A 264 5.79 18.74 2.33
C ASP A 264 6.60 17.85 3.29
N GLU A 265 6.42 16.53 3.25
CA GLU A 265 7.04 15.53 4.13
C GLU A 265 7.79 14.47 3.32
N LEU A 266 8.70 13.76 3.98
CA LEU A 266 9.51 12.70 3.39
C LEU A 266 9.61 11.52 4.35
N VAL A 267 9.63 10.31 3.81
CA VAL A 267 10.02 9.10 4.54
C VAL A 267 11.52 8.86 4.29
N GLU A 268 12.29 8.84 5.36
CA GLU A 268 13.70 8.46 5.38
C GLU A 268 13.80 6.97 5.69
N VAL A 269 14.28 6.18 4.73
CA VAL A 269 14.41 4.73 4.88
C VAL A 269 15.89 4.34 4.89
N THR A 270 16.28 3.62 5.93
CA THR A 270 17.58 2.95 6.05
C THR A 270 17.35 1.45 6.26
N PRO A 271 18.37 0.59 6.07
CA PRO A 271 18.21 -0.85 6.31
C PRO A 271 17.77 -1.24 7.73
N GLN A 272 17.92 -0.33 8.71
CA GLN A 272 17.65 -0.59 10.13
C GLN A 272 16.53 0.28 10.72
N SER A 273 16.12 1.33 10.03
CA SER A 273 15.15 2.29 10.57
C SER A 273 14.37 3.01 9.48
N ILE A 274 13.12 3.30 9.80
CA ILE A 274 12.20 4.10 9.01
C ILE A 274 11.85 5.32 9.85
N ARG A 275 12.02 6.51 9.28
CA ARG A 275 11.74 7.79 9.95
C ARG A 275 10.97 8.71 9.00
N MET A 276 10.30 9.70 9.57
CA MET A 276 9.56 10.71 8.81
C MET A 276 10.13 12.10 9.14
N CYS A 277 10.18 13.00 8.16
CA CYS A 277 10.66 14.37 8.37
C CYS A 277 9.99 15.38 7.44
N LYS A 278 10.02 16.66 7.84
CA LYS A 278 9.60 17.77 6.97
C LYS A 278 10.60 17.98 5.84
N ASN A 279 10.09 18.19 4.63
CA ASN A 279 10.89 18.44 3.44
C ASN A 279 11.57 19.82 3.50
N PRO A 280 12.91 19.90 3.59
CA PRO A 280 13.63 21.16 3.68
C PRO A 280 13.51 22.03 2.42
N LYS A 281 13.13 21.45 1.27
CA LYS A 281 12.97 22.19 0.01
C LYS A 281 11.64 22.94 -0.05
N PHE A 282 10.59 22.42 0.59
CA PHE A 282 9.28 23.07 0.63
C PHE A 282 9.25 24.26 1.60
N THR A 283 9.94 24.16 2.72
CA THR A 283 10.02 25.25 3.72
C THR A 283 10.69 26.53 3.20
N LYS A 284 11.47 26.47 2.11
CA LYS A 284 12.08 27.64 1.46
C LYS A 284 11.13 28.40 0.51
N LYS A 285 10.04 27.79 0.03
CA LYS A 285 9.11 28.43 -0.92
C LYS A 285 8.07 29.32 -0.24
N THR A 286 7.87 29.17 1.06
CA THR A 286 6.82 29.86 1.83
C THR A 286 7.35 31.08 2.62
N ARG A 287 8.53 31.59 2.26
CA ARG A 287 9.16 32.77 2.88
C ARG A 287 9.40 33.87 1.85
#